data_AF-A0AA36E5R8-F1
#
_entry.id   AF-A0AA36E5R8-F1
#
_cell.length_a   1.000
_cell.length_b   1.000
_cell.length_c   1.000
_cell.angle_alpha   90.00
_cell.angle_beta   90.00
_cell.angle_gamma   90.00
#
_symmetry.space_group_name_H-M   'P 1'
#
loop_
_entity.id
_entity.type
_entity.pdbx_description
1 polymer ?
#
loop_
_entity_poly.entity_id
_entity_poly.type
_entity_poly.pdbx_seq_one_letter_code
_entity_poly.pdbx_strand_id
1 'polypeptide(L)'
;MPPETIHVVSFVGLVGDGAALICSLDLTKDFYFSNSYRVMHSFQKNLSTHEKGSFLNETMFVWNEFLTSTIHNKLKNNLWTVALVYGYFKQVKLSIGEKDFKLTLITR
;
A
#
# COMPACT_ATOMS: atom_id res chain seq x y z
N MET A 1 9.34 12.82 -1.53
CA MET A 1 8.20 13.31 -2.34
C MET A 1 7.06 12.32 -2.16
N PRO A 2 5.81 12.73 -1.85
CA PRO A 2 4.69 11.79 -1.89
C PRO A 2 4.58 11.21 -3.32
N PRO A 3 4.11 9.97 -3.48
CA PRO A 3 4.05 9.34 -4.80
C PRO A 3 3.21 10.18 -5.75
N GLU A 4 3.67 10.31 -6.99
CA GLU A 4 2.88 10.93 -8.06
C GLU A 4 1.57 10.17 -8.29
N THR A 5 1.57 8.85 -8.05
CA THR A 5 0.41 7.98 -8.24
C THR A 5 0.35 6.89 -7.15
N ILE A 6 -0.73 6.90 -6.36
CA ILE A 6 -1.20 5.74 -5.57
C ILE A 6 -2.33 5.11 -6.38
N HIS A 7 -2.23 3.81 -6.62
CA HIS A 7 -3.24 3.04 -7.31
C HIS A 7 -4.18 2.44 -6.29
N VAL A 8 -5.48 2.66 -6.48
CA VAL A 8 -6.54 2.03 -5.71
C VAL A 8 -7.05 0.81 -6.47
N VAL A 9 -7.14 -0.32 -5.78
CA VAL A 9 -7.60 -1.61 -6.29
C VAL A 9 -8.85 -2.00 -5.51
N SER A 10 -9.97 -2.13 -6.21
CA SER A 10 -11.21 -2.66 -5.66
C SER A 10 -11.46 -4.04 -6.26
N PHE A 11 -11.69 -5.04 -5.41
CA PHE A 11 -11.93 -6.41 -5.85
C PHE A 11 -13.45 -6.67 -5.94
N VAL A 12 -14.14 -5.92 -6.79
CA VAL A 12 -15.56 -6.18 -7.08
C VAL A 12 -15.66 -7.32 -8.09
N GLY A 13 -16.26 -8.46 -7.70
CA GLY A 13 -16.69 -9.50 -8.65
C GLY A 13 -15.97 -10.85 -8.63
N LEU A 14 -15.16 -11.18 -7.62
CA LEU A 14 -14.65 -12.54 -7.44
C LEU A 14 -15.77 -13.44 -6.87
N VAL A 15 -16.46 -14.22 -7.73
CA VAL A 15 -17.40 -15.27 -7.27
C VAL A 15 -16.94 -16.60 -7.85
N GLY A 16 -16.43 -17.45 -6.96
CA GLY A 16 -16.08 -18.85 -7.22
C GLY A 16 -15.94 -19.58 -5.89
N ASP A 17 -16.16 -20.90 -5.87
CA ASP A 17 -16.44 -21.67 -4.66
C ASP A 17 -15.31 -21.71 -3.61
N GLY A 18 -14.08 -21.31 -3.96
CA GLY A 18 -12.96 -21.09 -3.03
C GLY A 18 -12.70 -19.62 -2.67
N ALA A 19 -13.35 -18.67 -3.36
CA ALA A 19 -13.21 -17.25 -3.15
C ALA A 19 -14.05 -16.74 -1.96
N ALA A 20 -15.04 -17.51 -1.48
CA ALA A 20 -15.98 -17.07 -0.45
C ALA A 20 -15.32 -16.54 0.83
N LEU A 21 -14.21 -17.15 1.30
CA LEU A 21 -13.47 -16.65 2.48
C LEU A 21 -12.74 -15.34 2.18
N ILE A 22 -12.09 -15.23 1.02
CA ILE A 22 -11.36 -14.03 0.59
C ILE A 22 -12.33 -12.90 0.25
N CYS A 23 -13.53 -13.22 -0.23
CA CYS A 23 -14.61 -12.29 -0.54
C CYS A 23 -15.50 -11.94 0.66
N SER A 24 -15.44 -12.72 1.75
CA SER A 24 -16.12 -12.42 3.02
C SER A 24 -15.34 -11.43 3.90
N LEU A 25 -14.02 -11.32 3.68
CA LEU A 25 -13.31 -10.09 4.00
C LEU A 25 -13.96 -9.01 3.15
N ASP A 26 -14.43 -7.95 3.77
CA ASP A 26 -15.16 -6.86 3.10
C ASP A 26 -14.25 -6.13 2.09
N LEU A 27 -14.09 -6.73 0.90
CA LEU A 27 -13.31 -6.23 -0.23
C LEU A 27 -13.92 -4.98 -0.85
N THR A 28 -15.04 -4.48 -0.32
CA THR A 28 -15.59 -3.16 -0.68
C THR A 28 -14.65 -2.03 -0.24
N LYS A 29 -13.72 -2.31 0.68
CA LYS A 29 -12.69 -1.35 1.08
C LYS A 29 -11.48 -1.43 0.17
N ASP A 30 -11.02 -0.25 -0.20
CA ASP A 30 -10.00 -0.02 -1.19
C ASP A 30 -8.62 -0.48 -0.71
N PHE A 31 -8.03 -1.43 -1.43
CA PHE A 31 -6.60 -1.69 -1.32
C PHE A 31 -5.84 -0.65 -2.11
N TYR A 32 -4.64 -0.31 -1.69
CA TYR A 32 -3.82 0.60 -2.46
C TYR A 32 -2.33 0.29 -2.39
N PHE A 33 -1.64 0.69 -3.45
CA PHE A 33 -0.20 0.52 -3.58
C PHE A 33 0.45 1.65 -4.38
N SER A 34 1.77 1.72 -4.32
CA SER A 34 2.56 2.53 -5.22
C SER A 34 3.85 1.81 -5.58
N ASN A 35 4.25 1.87 -6.85
CA ASN A 35 5.49 1.28 -7.33
C ASN A 35 6.73 2.07 -6.90
N SER A 36 6.57 3.39 -6.71
CA SER A 36 7.68 4.30 -6.38
C SER A 36 7.69 4.76 -4.92
N TYR A 37 6.66 4.42 -4.14
CA TYR A 37 6.54 4.85 -2.75
C TYR A 37 6.09 3.72 -1.83
N ARG A 38 6.75 3.64 -0.68
CA ARG A 38 6.47 2.65 0.36
C ARG A 38 5.25 3.07 1.19
N VAL A 39 4.07 2.82 0.65
CA VAL A 39 2.77 3.15 1.29
C VAL A 39 2.54 2.45 2.62
N MET A 40 3.20 1.31 2.86
CA MET A 40 3.17 0.59 4.13
C MET A 40 3.94 1.32 5.25
N HIS A 41 4.76 2.32 4.94
CA HIS A 41 5.49 3.13 5.91
C HIS A 41 4.85 4.51 6.15
N SER A 42 5.09 5.08 7.33
CA SER A 42 4.72 6.46 7.60
C SER A 42 5.58 7.42 6.78
N PHE A 43 5.08 8.64 6.59
CA PHE A 43 5.83 9.67 5.87
C PHE A 43 7.20 9.95 6.51
N GLN A 44 7.24 10.11 7.84
CA GLN A 44 8.48 10.30 8.59
C GLN A 44 9.45 9.14 8.36
N LYS A 45 8.95 7.90 8.40
CA LYS A 45 9.79 6.71 8.20
C LYS A 45 10.37 6.62 6.79
N ASN A 46 9.61 7.03 5.77
CA ASN A 46 10.09 7.12 4.39
C ASN A 46 11.11 8.24 4.16
N LEU A 47 11.20 9.22 5.07
CA LEU A 47 12.25 10.25 5.03
C LEU A 47 13.49 9.85 5.84
N SER A 48 13.32 9.11 6.93
CA SER A 48 14.39 8.73 7.85
C SER A 48 15.22 7.51 7.39
N THR A 49 15.02 7.01 6.18
CA THR A 49 15.64 5.78 5.63
C THR A 49 17.17 5.80 5.49
N HIS A 50 17.87 6.79 6.05
CA HIS A 50 19.32 6.88 6.03
C HIS A 50 20.01 6.02 7.11
N GLU A 51 19.28 5.45 8.07
CA GLU A 51 19.85 4.60 9.11
C GLU A 51 19.77 3.12 8.72
N LYS A 52 20.89 2.63 8.16
CA LYS A 52 21.21 1.21 7.95
C LYS A 52 21.21 0.48 9.31
N GLY A 53 20.05 0.06 9.77
CA GLY A 53 19.99 -0.70 11.02
C GLY A 53 18.63 -1.31 11.21
N SER A 54 18.38 -2.45 10.56
CA SER A 54 17.36 -3.40 11.00
C SER A 54 16.04 -2.76 11.44
N PHE A 55 15.43 -1.90 10.61
CA PHE A 55 13.98 -1.83 10.66
C PHE A 55 13.53 -3.20 10.21
N LEU A 56 13.19 -4.06 11.17
CA LEU A 56 12.34 -5.23 10.98
C LEU A 56 11.40 -4.86 9.85
N ASN A 57 11.48 -5.58 8.72
CA ASN A 57 10.63 -5.31 7.57
C ASN A 57 9.21 -5.23 8.12
N GLU A 58 8.68 -4.02 8.27
CA GLU A 58 7.44 -3.78 9.00
C GLU A 58 6.33 -4.20 8.05
N THR A 59 6.08 -5.50 8.05
CA THR A 59 5.07 -6.17 7.23
C THR A 59 3.68 -6.04 7.85
N MET A 60 3.56 -5.42 9.03
CA MET A 60 2.29 -5.23 9.73
C MET A 60 1.21 -4.54 8.88
N PHE A 61 1.61 -3.68 7.95
CA PHE A 61 0.70 -3.00 7.02
C PHE A 61 0.79 -3.55 5.59
N VAL A 62 1.51 -4.65 5.36
CA VAL A 62 1.62 -5.34 4.08
C VAL A 62 0.61 -6.49 4.09
N TRP A 63 -0.58 -6.22 3.58
CA TRP A 63 -1.70 -7.16 3.65
C TRP A 63 -1.39 -8.49 2.94
N ASN A 64 -0.69 -8.43 1.81
CA ASN A 64 -0.35 -9.60 1.01
C ASN A 64 0.97 -10.28 1.40
N GLU A 65 1.58 -9.94 2.54
CA GLU A 65 2.90 -10.48 2.92
C GLU A 65 2.92 -12.01 2.90
N PHE A 66 1.91 -12.63 3.51
CA PHE A 66 1.80 -14.08 3.54
C PHE A 66 1.70 -14.68 2.13
N LEU A 67 0.91 -14.07 1.25
CA LEU A 67 0.71 -14.51 -0.14
C LEU A 67 1.99 -14.40 -0.96
N THR A 68 2.81 -13.38 -0.70
CA THR A 68 4.06 -13.14 -1.43
C THR A 68 5.29 -13.81 -0.82
N SER A 69 5.19 -14.29 0.43
CA SER A 69 6.32 -14.87 1.19
C SER A 69 7.03 -16.01 0.45
N THR A 70 6.28 -16.90 -0.20
CA THR A 70 6.84 -18.04 -0.94
C THR A 70 7.64 -17.58 -2.16
N ILE A 71 7.13 -16.58 -2.88
CA ILE A 71 7.79 -16.01 -4.07
C ILE A 71 9.06 -15.28 -3.63
N HIS A 72 8.97 -14.48 -2.56
CA HIS A 72 10.10 -13.78 -1.98
C HIS A 72 11.21 -14.74 -1.54
N ASN A 73 10.85 -15.83 -0.85
CA ASN A 73 11.81 -16.83 -0.38
C ASN A 73 12.52 -17.55 -1.54
N LYS A 74 11.84 -17.77 -2.67
CA LYS A 74 12.42 -18.41 -3.86
C LYS A 74 13.30 -17.48 -4.68
N LEU A 75 12.82 -16.27 -4.95
CA LEU A 75 13.46 -15.33 -5.88
C LEU A 75 14.42 -14.35 -5.18
N LYS A 76 14.31 -14.20 -3.86
CA LYS A 76 15.06 -13.24 -3.02
C LYS A 76 15.01 -11.80 -3.56
N ASN A 77 13.95 -11.46 -4.30
CA ASN A 77 13.73 -10.14 -4.86
C ASN A 77 12.25 -9.75 -4.75
N ASN A 78 12.01 -8.44 -4.84
CA ASN A 78 10.69 -7.81 -4.79
C ASN A 78 10.29 -7.24 -6.16
N LEU A 79 10.87 -7.75 -7.26
CA LEU A 79 10.62 -7.19 -8.59
C LEU A 79 9.23 -7.54 -9.11
N TRP A 80 8.70 -8.69 -8.70
CA TRP A 80 7.43 -9.25 -9.17
C TRP A 80 6.28 -9.01 -8.18
N THR A 81 6.56 -8.40 -7.04
CA THR A 81 5.60 -8.24 -5.95
C THR A 81 5.50 -6.78 -5.54
N VAL A 82 4.27 -6.35 -5.28
CA VAL A 82 4.01 -5.04 -4.71
C VAL A 82 3.35 -5.22 -3.35
N ALA A 83 3.67 -4.33 -2.42
CA ALA A 83 3.05 -4.34 -1.11
C ALA A 83 1.67 -3.68 -1.19
N LEU A 84 0.64 -4.49 -0.97
CA LEU A 84 -0.73 -4.03 -0.87
C LEU A 84 -1.01 -3.58 0.56
N VAL A 85 -1.64 -2.42 0.69
CA VAL A 85 -2.09 -1.89 1.97
C VAL A 85 -3.60 -1.81 1.95
N TYR A 86 -4.23 -2.27 3.03
CA TYR A 86 -5.66 -2.21 3.22
C TYR A 86 -6.01 -0.95 4.00
N GLY A 87 -7.00 -0.18 3.56
CA GLY A 87 -7.49 0.96 4.35
C GLY A 87 -8.20 2.03 3.53
N TYR A 88 -7.80 3.29 3.74
CA TYR A 88 -8.43 4.44 3.07
C TYR A 88 -7.38 5.36 2.48
N PHE A 89 -7.62 5.77 1.24
CA PHE A 89 -6.81 6.74 0.53
C PHE A 89 -7.69 7.85 -0.04
N LYS A 90 -7.37 9.10 0.28
CA LYS A 90 -7.99 10.27 -0.35
C LYS A 90 -6.95 11.33 -0.62
N GLN A 91 -7.06 11.96 -1.78
CA GLN A 91 -6.21 13.08 -2.15
C GLN A 91 -7.06 14.20 -2.74
N VAL A 92 -6.87 15.42 -2.26
CA VAL A 92 -7.59 16.61 -2.71
C VAL A 92 -6.59 17.70 -3.06
N LYS A 93 -6.85 18.43 -4.14
CA LYS A 93 -6.12 19.65 -4.49
C LYS A 93 -6.82 20.83 -3.82
N LEU A 94 -6.06 21.66 -3.15
CA LEU A 94 -6.54 22.84 -2.44
C LEU A 94 -5.70 24.03 -2.88
N SER A 95 -6.34 25.19 -2.99
CA SER A 95 -5.70 26.46 -3.32
C SER A 95 -6.01 27.44 -2.20
N ILE A 96 -4.97 27.93 -1.52
CA ILE A 96 -5.09 28.97 -0.49
C ILE A 96 -4.23 30.14 -0.92
N GLY A 97 -4.88 31.28 -1.18
CA GLY A 97 -4.24 32.42 -1.85
C GLY A 97 -3.78 32.02 -3.25
N GLU A 98 -2.51 32.30 -3.56
CA GLU A 98 -1.87 31.93 -4.83
C GLU A 98 -1.08 30.61 -4.76
N LYS A 99 -1.26 29.83 -3.68
CA LYS A 99 -0.52 28.58 -3.47
C LYS A 99 -1.45 27.38 -3.65
N ASP A 100 -1.07 26.52 -4.59
CA ASP A 100 -1.68 25.20 -4.78
C ASP A 100 -0.94 24.14 -3.97
N PHE A 101 -1.69 23.34 -3.21
CA PHE A 101 -1.16 22.20 -2.50
C PHE A 101 -2.10 21.00 -2.58
N LYS A 102 -1.52 19.83 -2.33
CA LYS A 102 -2.21 18.55 -2.44
C LYS A 102 -2.27 17.92 -1.06
N LEU A 103 -3.46 17.92 -0.45
CA LEU A 103 -3.69 17.27 0.83
C LEU A 103 -4.00 15.79 0.58
N THR A 104 -3.26 14.91 1.26
CA THR A 104 -3.40 13.46 1.13
C THR A 104 -3.66 12.83 2.49
N LEU A 105 -4.69 12.01 2.60
CA LEU A 105 -5.03 11.22 3.78
C LEU A 105 -4.86 9.73 3.46
N ILE A 106 -4.14 9.03 4.32
CA ILE A 106 -3.85 7.59 4.22
C ILE A 106 -4.12 6.95 5.58
N THR A 107 -4.94 5.89 5.62
CA THR A 107 -5.15 5.05 6.81
C THR A 107 -4.85 3.60 6.47
N ARG A 108 -4.17 2.89 7.38
CA ARG A 108 -3.60 1.55 7.18
C ARG A 108 -3.99 0.67 8.35
#